data_AF-A0A2D5WYC0-F1
#
_entry.id   AF-A0A2D5WYC0-F1
#
_cell.length_a   1.000
_cell.length_b   1.000
_cell.length_c   1.000
_cell.angle_alpha   90.00
_cell.angle_beta   90.00
_cell.angle_gamma   90.00
#
_symmetry.space_group_name_H-M   'P 1'
#
loop_
_entity.id
_entity.type
_entity.pdbx_description
1 polymer ?
#
loop_
_entity_poly.entity_id
_entity_poly.type
_entity_poly.pdbx_seq_one_letter_code
_entity_poly.pdbx_strand_id
1 'polypeptide(L)'
;GPEGVLYVGDSIEHYEATAQEVFDVTGAGDTFTAALAYGIYNNLEVQDAVIIANKMAGLAVSTTGTYVINPEDFNKAMEEIYEYINNRTPRVYREELMALL
;
A
#
# COMPACT_ATOMS: atom_id res chain seq x y z
N GLY A 1 -11.59 -0.56 0.15
CA GLY A 1 -12.74 -1.22 -0.53
C GLY A 1 -12.71 -0.88 -2.00
N PRO A 2 -13.78 -1.12 -2.79
CA PRO A 2 -13.80 -0.74 -4.22
C PRO A 2 -13.63 0.78 -4.42
N GLU A 3 -14.07 1.58 -3.44
CA GLU A 3 -13.86 3.04 -3.43
C GLU A 3 -12.45 3.47 -2.98
N GLY A 4 -11.54 2.52 -2.74
CA GLY A 4 -10.19 2.81 -2.26
C GLY A 4 -10.15 3.29 -0.81
N VAL A 5 -9.39 4.36 -0.55
CA VAL A 5 -9.12 4.92 0.77
C VAL A 5 -9.28 6.44 0.75
N LEU A 6 -10.04 6.97 1.71
CA LEU A 6 -10.10 8.40 2.00
C LEU A 6 -9.27 8.68 3.26
N TYR A 7 -8.15 9.40 3.10
CA TYR A 7 -7.36 9.90 4.21
C TYR A 7 -7.84 11.30 4.61
N VAL A 8 -8.08 11.49 5.90
CA VAL A 8 -8.52 12.77 6.48
C VAL A 8 -7.53 13.16 7.57
N GLY A 9 -6.59 14.03 7.23
CA GLY A 9 -5.63 14.64 8.14
C GLY A 9 -5.68 16.16 8.01
N ASP A 10 -4.51 16.79 7.86
CA ASP A 10 -4.41 18.22 7.54
C ASP A 10 -4.95 18.54 6.12
N SER A 11 -4.94 17.53 5.25
CA SER A 11 -5.56 17.49 3.93
C SER A 11 -6.58 16.36 3.86
N ILE A 12 -7.52 16.46 2.93
CA ILE A 12 -8.36 15.34 2.51
C ILE A 12 -7.80 14.80 1.21
N GLU A 13 -7.39 13.52 1.22
CA GLU A 13 -6.80 12.84 0.06
C GLU A 13 -7.55 11.55 -0.23
N HIS A 14 -7.86 11.34 -1.51
CA HIS A 14 -8.49 10.12 -1.99
C HIS A 14 -7.50 9.30 -2.81
N TYR A 15 -7.33 8.05 -2.43
CA TYR A 15 -6.51 7.05 -3.12
C TYR A 15 -7.42 6.00 -3.71
N GLU A 16 -7.42 5.86 -5.03
CA GLU A 16 -8.22 4.87 -5.74
C GLU A 16 -7.87 3.44 -5.31
N ALA A 17 -8.84 2.53 -5.36
CA ALA A 17 -8.59 1.12 -5.05
C ALA A 17 -7.55 0.53 -6.00
N THR A 18 -6.61 -0.25 -5.47
CA THR A 18 -5.56 -0.86 -6.31
C THR A 18 -5.97 -2.19 -6.94
N ALA A 19 -6.95 -2.89 -6.35
CA ALA A 19 -7.48 -4.11 -6.95
C ALA A 19 -8.43 -3.78 -8.11
N GLN A 20 -8.12 -4.29 -9.31
CA GLN A 20 -8.99 -4.14 -10.49
C GLN A 20 -10.03 -5.25 -10.61
N GLU A 21 -9.70 -6.45 -10.13
CA GLU A 21 -10.63 -7.59 -10.04
C GLU A 21 -10.51 -8.18 -8.63
N VAL A 22 -11.66 -8.36 -7.97
CA VAL A 22 -11.73 -8.85 -6.59
C VAL A 22 -12.25 -10.28 -6.61
N PHE A 23 -11.41 -11.24 -6.23
CA PHE A 23 -11.76 -12.66 -6.21
C PHE A 23 -12.24 -13.11 -4.82
N ASP A 24 -11.58 -12.65 -3.77
CA ASP A 24 -11.92 -12.91 -2.37
C ASP A 24 -11.64 -11.65 -1.53
N VAL A 25 -12.63 -11.14 -0.80
CA VAL A 25 -12.50 -9.94 0.05
C VAL A 25 -11.99 -10.26 1.46
N THR A 26 -11.85 -11.54 1.80
CA THR A 26 -11.47 -11.99 3.13
C THR A 26 -10.01 -11.62 3.42
N GLY A 27 -9.75 -10.95 4.55
CA GLY A 27 -8.41 -10.55 4.98
C GLY A 27 -7.88 -9.25 4.37
N ALA A 28 -8.61 -8.60 3.45
CA ALA A 28 -8.20 -7.32 2.86
C ALA A 28 -7.94 -6.23 3.92
N GLY A 29 -8.82 -6.15 4.92
CA GLY A 29 -8.71 -5.20 6.02
C GLY A 29 -7.55 -5.50 6.97
N ASP A 30 -7.27 -6.79 7.21
CA ASP A 30 -6.14 -7.22 8.05
C ASP A 30 -4.81 -6.89 7.36
N THR A 31 -4.69 -7.20 6.07
CA THR A 31 -3.53 -6.84 5.24
C THR A 31 -3.34 -5.32 5.19
N PHE A 32 -4.42 -4.56 4.97
CA PHE A 32 -4.38 -3.10 5.01
C PHE A 32 -3.82 -2.59 6.34
N THR A 33 -4.36 -3.09 7.46
CA THR A 33 -3.98 -2.65 8.80
C THR A 33 -2.53 -3.01 9.11
N ALA A 34 -2.09 -4.22 8.75
CA ALA A 34 -0.72 -4.67 8.96
C ALA A 34 0.28 -3.82 8.15
N ALA A 35 -0.02 -3.53 6.88
CA ALA A 35 0.82 -2.72 6.02
C ALA A 35 0.85 -1.24 6.45
N LEU A 36 -0.28 -0.69 6.91
CA LEU A 36 -0.33 0.66 7.48
C LEU A 36 0.54 0.76 8.75
N ALA A 37 0.40 -0.21 9.66
CA ALA A 37 1.20 -0.28 10.88
C ALA A 37 2.70 -0.44 10.56
N TYR A 38 3.04 -1.22 9.55
CA TYR A 38 4.41 -1.36 9.07
C TYR A 38 4.99 -0.03 8.57
N GLY A 39 4.25 0.73 7.76
CA GLY A 39 4.71 2.04 7.28
C GLY A 39 4.95 3.02 8.45
N ILE A 40 4.01 3.08 9.40
CA ILE A 40 4.12 3.94 10.59
C ILE A 40 5.32 3.51 11.47
N TYR A 41 5.51 2.20 11.69
CA TYR A 41 6.63 1.66 12.46
C TYR A 41 7.99 2.06 11.87
N ASN A 42 8.07 2.15 10.54
CA ASN A 42 9.27 2.59 9.81
C ASN A 42 9.37 4.12 9.66
N ASN A 43 8.55 4.89 10.38
CA ASN A 43 8.54 6.36 10.36
C ASN A 43 8.24 6.96 8.97
N LEU A 44 7.53 6.24 8.11
CA LEU A 44 7.03 6.83 6.87
C LEU A 44 5.95 7.86 7.18
N GLU A 45 5.78 8.83 6.28
CA GLU A 45 4.61 9.70 6.37
C GLU A 45 3.33 8.89 6.21
N VAL A 46 2.27 9.31 6.89
CA VAL A 46 0.99 8.55 6.94
C VAL A 46 0.42 8.36 5.53
N GLN A 47 0.61 9.34 4.64
CA GLN A 47 0.22 9.28 3.23
C GLN A 47 0.92 8.13 2.51
N ASP A 48 2.24 7.98 2.69
CA ASP A 48 3.02 6.90 2.08
C ASP A 48 2.61 5.55 2.65
N ALA A 49 2.39 5.48 3.98
CA ALA A 49 1.89 4.28 4.64
C ALA A 49 0.48 3.87 4.13
N VAL A 50 -0.40 4.84 3.84
CA VAL A 50 -1.72 4.60 3.24
C VAL A 50 -1.59 4.06 1.81
N ILE A 51 -0.66 4.59 1.00
CA ILE A 51 -0.40 4.08 -0.36
C ILE A 51 0.05 2.61 -0.30
N ILE A 52 1.01 2.29 0.58
CA ILE A 52 1.49 0.91 0.78
C ILE A 52 0.33 0.01 1.23
N ALA A 53 -0.43 0.44 2.24
CA ALA A 53 -1.55 -0.33 2.76
C ALA A 53 -2.62 -0.63 1.70
N ASN A 54 -2.98 0.35 0.89
CA ASN A 54 -3.96 0.21 -0.18
C ASN A 54 -3.47 -0.78 -1.26
N LYS A 55 -2.19 -0.70 -1.66
CA LYS A 55 -1.59 -1.63 -2.62
C LYS A 55 -1.56 -3.06 -2.10
N MET A 56 -1.12 -3.28 -0.86
CA MET A 56 -1.05 -4.61 -0.24
C MET A 56 -2.43 -5.23 -0.08
N ALA A 57 -3.41 -4.46 0.39
CA ALA A 57 -4.79 -4.92 0.47
C ALA A 57 -5.35 -5.30 -0.90
N GLY A 58 -5.03 -4.51 -1.94
CA GLY A 58 -5.41 -4.81 -3.31
C GLY A 58 -4.80 -6.12 -3.81
N LEU A 59 -3.51 -6.35 -3.58
CA LEU A 59 -2.82 -7.58 -3.95
C LEU A 59 -3.42 -8.82 -3.28
N ALA A 60 -3.68 -8.74 -1.97
CA ALA A 60 -4.26 -9.83 -1.20
C ALA A 60 -5.62 -10.31 -1.74
N VAL A 61 -6.41 -9.43 -2.37
CA VAL A 61 -7.74 -9.77 -2.92
C VAL A 61 -7.75 -10.02 -4.44
N SER A 62 -6.62 -9.80 -5.12
CA SER A 62 -6.50 -9.91 -6.58
C SER A 62 -6.17 -11.33 -7.07
N THR A 63 -6.13 -12.31 -6.16
CA THR A 63 -5.85 -13.72 -6.48
C THR A 63 -6.94 -14.62 -5.90
N THR A 64 -7.19 -15.78 -6.49
CA THR A 64 -8.25 -16.70 -6.04
C THR A 64 -7.91 -17.36 -4.69
N GLY A 65 -8.83 -17.23 -3.72
CA GLY A 65 -8.66 -17.73 -2.34
C GLY A 65 -7.91 -16.75 -1.43
N THR A 66 -7.65 -17.14 -0.17
CA THR A 66 -6.82 -16.35 0.76
C THR A 66 -5.36 -16.37 0.31
N TYR A 67 -4.99 -15.40 -0.50
CA TYR A 67 -3.63 -15.26 -1.03
C TYR A 67 -2.69 -14.69 0.03
N VAL A 68 -1.57 -15.36 0.26
CA VAL A 68 -0.50 -14.88 1.12
C VAL A 68 0.51 -14.14 0.26
N ILE A 69 0.66 -12.84 0.51
CA ILE A 69 1.69 -12.00 -0.13
C ILE A 69 3.06 -12.58 0.25
N ASN A 70 3.81 -13.03 -0.75
CA ASN A 70 5.16 -13.53 -0.56
C ASN A 70 6.19 -12.39 -0.68
N PRO A 71 7.46 -12.61 -0.28
CA PRO A 71 8.48 -11.56 -0.34
C PRO A 71 8.71 -10.98 -1.76
N GLU A 72 8.55 -11.78 -2.81
CA GLU A 72 8.72 -11.32 -4.20
C GLU A 72 7.58 -10.38 -4.62
N ASP A 73 6.34 -10.70 -4.26
CA ASP A 73 5.19 -9.82 -4.47
C ASP A 73 5.36 -8.49 -3.74
N PHE A 74 5.80 -8.57 -2.49
CA PHE A 74 6.01 -7.41 -1.63
C PHE A 74 7.07 -6.49 -2.24
N ASN A 75 8.24 -7.05 -2.59
CA ASN A 75 9.35 -6.27 -3.14
C ASN A 75 8.96 -5.61 -4.48
N LYS A 76 8.32 -6.36 -5.38
CA LYS A 76 7.81 -5.81 -6.64
C LYS A 76 6.82 -4.66 -6.41
N ALA A 77 5.87 -4.85 -5.49
CA ALA A 77 4.88 -3.83 -5.19
C ALA A 77 5.51 -2.59 -4.56
N MET A 78 6.53 -2.75 -3.72
CA MET A 78 7.28 -1.66 -3.11
C MET A 78 8.12 -0.89 -4.14
N GLU A 79 8.71 -1.55 -5.14
CA GLU A 79 9.36 -0.88 -6.29
C GLU A 79 8.36 0.00 -7.07
N GLU A 80 7.17 -0.54 -7.38
CA GLU A 80 6.11 0.22 -8.06
C GLU A 80 5.63 1.43 -7.23
N ILE A 81 5.48 1.26 -5.91
CA ILE A 81 5.11 2.34 -4.98
C ILE A 81 6.21 3.41 -4.93
N TYR A 82 7.47 3.01 -4.89
CA TYR A 82 8.60 3.93 -4.87
C TYR A 82 8.61 4.83 -6.12
N GLU A 83 8.41 4.24 -7.31
CA GLU A 83 8.28 5.01 -8.55
C GLU A 83 7.08 5.96 -8.50
N TYR A 84 5.93 5.49 -8.01
CA TYR A 84 4.72 6.30 -7.89
C TYR A 84 4.91 7.53 -6.98
N ILE A 85 5.47 7.34 -5.77
CA ILE A 85 5.69 8.42 -4.79
C ILE A 85 6.65 9.47 -5.36
N ASN A 86 7.78 9.05 -5.91
CA ASN A 86 8.78 9.97 -6.47
C ASN A 86 8.25 10.81 -7.64
N ASN A 87 7.31 10.27 -8.42
CA ASN A 87 6.70 10.99 -9.53
C ASN A 87 5.59 11.96 -9.07
N ARG A 88 4.95 11.71 -7.93
CA ARG A 88 3.84 12.53 -7.42
C ARG A 88 4.32 13.79 -6.69
N THR A 89 5.48 13.71 -6.05
CA THR A 89 6.06 14.84 -5.32
C THR A 89 7.57 14.67 -5.33
N PRO A 90 8.38 15.66 -5.74
CA PRO A 90 9.83 15.54 -5.67
C PRO A 90 10.27 15.60 -4.19
N ARG A 91 10.14 14.47 -3.49
CA ARG A 91 10.69 14.23 -2.16
C ARG A 91 11.88 13.28 -2.30
N VAL A 92 12.97 13.60 -1.60
CA VAL A 92 14.19 12.78 -1.60
C VAL A 92 14.02 11.62 -0.63
N TYR A 93 13.17 10.64 -0.95
CA TYR A 93 13.15 9.35 -0.24
C TYR A 93 14.06 8.41 -1.00
N ARG A 94 15.34 8.32 -0.63
CA ARG A 94 16.26 7.37 -1.28
C ARG A 94 16.75 6.25 -0.36
N GLU A 95 16.70 6.44 0.95
CA GLU A 95 17.27 5.49 1.90
C GLU A 95 16.19 4.78 2.73
N GLU A 96 15.21 5.51 3.27
CA GLU A 96 14.22 4.95 4.20
C GLU A 96 13.26 3.95 3.55
N LEU A 97 12.74 4.24 2.34
CA LEU A 97 11.84 3.32 1.64
C LEU A 97 12.59 2.13 1.02
N MET A 98 13.82 2.34 0.56
CA MET A 98 14.66 1.27 -0.01
C MET A 98 15.20 0.34 1.08
N ALA A 99 15.36 0.82 2.32
CA ALA A 99 15.72 -0.02 3.46
C ALA A 99 14.64 -1.04 3.86
N LEU A 100 13.45 -0.96 3.23
CA LEU A 100 12.32 -1.86 3.47
C LEU A 100 12.27 -3.06 2.50
N LEU A 101 13.09 -3.04 1.44
CA LEU A 101 13.25 -4.11 0.43
C LEU A 101 14.33 -5.12 0.85
#